data_AF-A0A2D9C733-F1
#
_entry.id   AF-A0A2D9C733-F1
#
_cell.length_a   1.000
_cell.length_b   1.000
_cell.length_c   1.000
_cell.angle_alpha   90.00
_cell.angle_beta   90.00
_cell.angle_gamma   90.00
#
_symmetry.space_group_name_H-M   'P 1'
#
loop_
_entity.id
_entity.type
_entity.pdbx_description
1 polymer ?
#
loop_
_entity_poly.entity_id
_entity_poly.type
_entity_poly.pdbx_seq_one_letter_code
_entity_poly.pdbx_strand_id
1 'polypeptide(L)'
;MKERRIGGGMVSKKVLLWLFLGCIAIAMLVGIAAILLPSRFVSDEVMATIMLSGVYSFGGMIMVVISRKMKRTTRVGAIGFGISFLVFVTMIWFDRSISGDREDLVYKIGFISLVVGFVAAHRLLIVPLRMVNTIGVVCKIGALVTAGLTGAMLILLLLTLGFWDWGSLHSKLIWVGMLLSAGTSIAAGAIAMFGPKPGDDEPGLLSGSIEVSLVCPRCSNQISAKSNQESRCEHCRLKVRVEVEEPRCRCGYLLYQLESDTCPECGRAIDPNDRWDAETKLNP
;
A
#
# COMPACT_ATOMS: atom_id res chain seq x y z
N MET A 1 6.94 12.14 -40.78
CA MET A 1 5.64 11.57 -40.37
C MET A 1 5.38 12.00 -38.93
N LYS A 2 4.49 12.97 -38.71
CA LYS A 2 4.31 13.68 -37.42
C LYS A 2 3.17 13.01 -36.67
N GLU A 3 3.52 12.17 -35.69
CA GLU A 3 2.56 11.44 -34.86
C GLU A 3 1.77 12.45 -34.02
N ARG A 4 0.54 12.77 -34.45
CA ARG A 4 -0.41 13.56 -33.64
C ARG A 4 -0.74 12.72 -32.42
N ARG A 5 -0.06 12.99 -31.30
CA ARG A 5 -0.54 12.57 -29.98
C ARG A 5 -1.91 13.21 -29.79
N ILE A 6 -2.95 12.42 -29.99
CA ILE A 6 -4.31 12.76 -29.60
C ILE A 6 -4.21 13.08 -28.11
N GLY A 7 -4.41 14.36 -27.77
CA GLY A 7 -4.47 14.86 -26.40
C GLY A 7 -5.74 14.35 -25.73
N GLY A 8 -5.86 13.03 -25.59
CA GLY A 8 -6.84 12.42 -24.70
C GLY A 8 -6.59 13.01 -23.33
N GLY A 9 -7.52 13.81 -22.84
CA GLY A 9 -7.43 14.49 -21.56
C GLY A 9 -7.06 13.45 -20.52
N MET A 10 -5.79 13.42 -20.12
CA MET A 10 -5.31 12.52 -19.10
C MET A 10 -5.99 12.98 -17.83
N VAL A 11 -7.13 12.35 -17.51
CA VAL A 11 -7.73 12.45 -16.19
C VAL A 11 -6.57 12.15 -15.23
N SER A 12 -6.20 13.18 -14.47
CA SER A 12 -5.02 13.11 -13.61
C SER A 12 -5.18 11.87 -12.73
N LYS A 13 -4.13 11.05 -12.62
CA LYS A 13 -4.14 9.84 -11.78
C LYS A 13 -4.63 10.15 -10.36
N LYS A 14 -4.41 11.39 -9.90
CA LYS A 14 -4.95 11.94 -8.65
C LYS A 14 -6.49 11.93 -8.62
N VAL A 15 -7.15 12.38 -9.68
CA VAL A 15 -8.62 12.40 -9.79
C VAL A 15 -9.18 10.97 -9.77
N LEU A 16 -8.56 10.05 -10.53
CA LEU A 16 -8.98 8.65 -10.52
C LEU A 16 -8.80 8.01 -9.13
N LEU A 17 -7.68 8.29 -8.46
CA LEU A 17 -7.42 7.82 -7.09
C LEU A 17 -8.47 8.34 -6.10
N TRP A 18 -8.76 9.64 -6.13
CA TRP A 18 -9.76 10.26 -5.24
C TRP A 18 -11.17 9.73 -5.49
N LEU A 19 -11.55 9.54 -6.76
CA LEU A 19 -12.83 8.95 -7.13
C LEU A 19 -12.93 7.51 -6.60
N PHE A 20 -11.87 6.71 -6.78
CA PHE A 20 -11.81 5.34 -6.28
C PHE A 20 -11.90 5.28 -4.75
N LEU A 21 -11.14 6.11 -4.03
CA LEU A 21 -11.20 6.21 -2.57
C LEU A 21 -12.59 6.67 -2.09
N GLY A 22 -13.22 7.60 -2.81
CA GLY A 22 -14.60 8.03 -2.55
C GLY A 22 -15.61 6.90 -2.71
N CYS A 23 -15.51 6.09 -3.77
CA CYS A 23 -16.36 4.92 -3.97
C CYS A 23 -16.19 3.88 -2.85
N ILE A 24 -14.96 3.62 -2.41
CA ILE A 24 -14.68 2.71 -1.29
C ILE A 24 -15.30 3.24 0.00
N ALA A 25 -15.12 4.54 0.29
CA ALA A 25 -15.70 5.16 1.48
C ALA A 25 -17.23 5.06 1.48
N ILE A 26 -17.88 5.34 0.35
CA ILE A 26 -19.34 5.20 0.20
C ILE A 26 -19.76 3.74 0.40
N ALA A 27 -19.08 2.78 -0.23
CA ALA A 27 -19.39 1.37 -0.08
C ALA A 27 -19.26 0.90 1.39
N MET A 28 -18.23 1.38 2.10
CA MET A 28 -18.09 1.13 3.54
C MET A 28 -19.24 1.73 4.35
N LEU A 29 -19.61 2.98 4.10
CA LEU A 29 -20.72 3.63 4.81
C LEU A 29 -22.04 2.89 4.58
N VAL A 30 -22.31 2.46 3.35
CA VAL A 30 -23.49 1.65 3.01
C VAL A 30 -23.44 0.30 3.73
N GLY A 31 -22.28 -0.37 3.76
CA GLY A 31 -22.09 -1.62 4.49
C GLY A 31 -22.31 -1.47 6.00
N ILE A 32 -21.74 -0.43 6.62
CA ILE A 32 -21.95 -0.10 8.04
C ILE A 32 -23.43 0.15 8.30
N ALA A 33 -24.10 0.97 7.47
CA ALA A 33 -25.52 1.25 7.62
C ALA A 33 -26.36 -0.03 7.52
N ALA A 34 -26.04 -0.92 6.57
CA ALA A 34 -26.73 -2.21 6.42
C ALA A 34 -26.52 -3.15 7.63
N ILE A 35 -25.35 -3.12 8.28
CA ILE A 35 -25.07 -3.89 9.50
C ILE A 35 -25.82 -3.30 10.71
N LEU A 36 -25.87 -1.97 10.81
CA LEU A 36 -26.43 -1.29 11.97
C LEU A 36 -27.97 -1.23 11.93
N LEU A 37 -28.56 -1.12 10.74
CA LEU A 37 -30.00 -1.04 10.53
C LEU A 37 -30.55 -2.44 10.26
N PRO A 38 -31.18 -3.10 11.25
CA PRO A 38 -31.74 -4.43 11.07
C PRO A 38 -32.93 -4.35 10.11
N SER A 39 -32.70 -4.57 8.82
CA SER A 39 -33.77 -4.78 7.86
C SER A 39 -34.14 -6.26 7.86
N ARG A 40 -35.44 -6.58 7.81
CA ARG A 40 -35.96 -7.97 7.82
C ARG A 40 -35.60 -8.79 6.56
N PHE A 41 -34.76 -8.27 5.67
CA PHE A 41 -34.69 -8.75 4.28
C PHE A 41 -33.43 -9.54 3.93
N VAL A 42 -32.39 -9.53 4.76
CA VAL A 42 -31.16 -10.26 4.47
C VAL A 42 -30.75 -11.04 5.71
N SER A 43 -30.58 -12.36 5.55
CA SER A 43 -30.11 -13.19 6.64
C SER A 43 -28.63 -12.93 6.93
N ASP A 44 -28.23 -13.08 8.19
CA ASP A 44 -26.87 -12.80 8.64
C ASP A 44 -25.84 -13.65 7.87
N GLU A 45 -26.21 -14.86 7.42
CA GLU A 45 -25.33 -15.72 6.62
C GLU A 45 -25.05 -15.13 5.23
N VAL A 46 -26.06 -14.56 4.58
CA VAL A 46 -25.90 -13.96 3.25
C VAL A 46 -25.01 -12.71 3.33
N MET A 47 -25.20 -11.88 4.35
CA MET A 47 -24.34 -10.72 4.62
C MET A 47 -22.89 -11.14 4.89
N ALA A 48 -22.69 -12.15 5.74
CA ALA A 48 -21.35 -12.67 6.05
C ALA A 48 -20.64 -13.17 4.79
N THR A 49 -21.33 -13.89 3.92
CA THR A 49 -20.75 -14.50 2.71
C THR A 49 -20.38 -13.45 1.66
N ILE A 50 -21.26 -12.48 1.43
CA ILE A 50 -21.01 -11.36 0.49
C ILE A 50 -19.83 -10.53 0.98
N MET A 51 -19.77 -10.26 2.30
CA MET A 51 -18.71 -9.46 2.87
C MET A 51 -17.37 -10.19 2.84
N LEU A 52 -17.33 -11.48 3.21
CA LEU A 52 -16.12 -12.30 3.10
C LEU A 52 -15.64 -12.32 1.64
N SER A 53 -16.52 -12.65 0.70
CA SER A 53 -16.10 -12.74 -0.71
C SER A 53 -15.57 -11.41 -1.26
N GLY A 54 -16.17 -10.28 -0.86
CA GLY A 54 -15.68 -8.94 -1.21
C GLY A 54 -14.29 -8.63 -0.64
N VAL A 55 -14.10 -8.84 0.66
CA VAL A 55 -12.82 -8.60 1.35
C VAL A 55 -11.71 -9.51 0.79
N TYR A 56 -12.03 -10.77 0.53
CA TYR A 56 -11.08 -11.77 0.02
C TYR A 56 -10.70 -11.52 -1.44
N SER A 57 -11.67 -11.21 -2.32
CA SER A 57 -11.41 -10.95 -3.74
C SER A 57 -10.56 -9.69 -3.92
N PHE A 58 -10.84 -8.66 -3.12
CA PHE A 58 -10.15 -7.39 -3.22
C PHE A 58 -8.75 -7.43 -2.58
N GLY A 59 -8.62 -8.09 -1.42
CA GLY A 59 -7.32 -8.37 -0.80
C GLY A 59 -6.41 -9.20 -1.72
N GLY A 60 -6.99 -10.17 -2.42
CA GLY A 60 -6.32 -10.95 -3.46
C GLY A 60 -5.84 -10.10 -4.64
N MET A 61 -6.65 -9.16 -5.15
CA MET A 61 -6.21 -8.23 -6.20
C MET A 61 -5.07 -7.33 -5.74
N ILE A 62 -5.15 -6.77 -4.53
CA ILE A 62 -4.08 -5.95 -3.95
C ILE A 62 -2.79 -6.75 -3.83
N MET A 63 -2.87 -7.99 -3.35
CA MET A 63 -1.74 -8.93 -3.28
C MET A 63 -1.10 -9.14 -4.66
N VAL A 64 -1.88 -9.42 -5.69
CA VAL A 64 -1.38 -9.64 -7.07
C VAL A 64 -0.66 -8.39 -7.60
N VAL A 65 -1.23 -7.21 -7.37
CA VAL A 65 -0.64 -5.94 -7.81
C VAL A 65 0.66 -5.62 -7.07
N ILE A 66 0.70 -5.82 -5.75
CA ILE A 66 1.87 -5.52 -4.92
C ILE A 66 2.98 -6.58 -5.07
N SER A 67 2.62 -7.84 -5.31
CA SER A 67 3.56 -8.97 -5.43
C SER A 67 4.60 -8.80 -6.56
N ARG A 68 4.33 -7.93 -7.54
CA ARG A 68 5.31 -7.58 -8.59
C ARG A 68 6.57 -6.93 -8.02
N LYS A 69 6.48 -6.21 -6.89
CA LYS A 69 7.62 -5.54 -6.24
C LYS A 69 8.25 -6.35 -5.11
N MET A 70 7.52 -7.25 -4.45
CA MET A 70 8.02 -8.00 -3.29
C MET A 70 7.71 -9.49 -3.39
N LYS A 71 8.69 -10.28 -3.84
CA LYS A 71 8.42 -11.65 -4.28
C LYS A 71 8.27 -12.67 -3.15
N ARG A 72 8.93 -12.55 -1.99
CA ARG A 72 8.90 -13.61 -0.96
C ARG A 72 7.82 -13.40 0.10
N THR A 73 7.81 -12.25 0.79
CA THR A 73 6.87 -11.99 1.89
C THR A 73 5.41 -11.96 1.45
N THR A 74 5.12 -11.31 0.31
CA THR A 74 3.78 -11.24 -0.26
C THR A 74 3.26 -12.61 -0.69
N ARG A 75 4.14 -13.50 -1.18
CA ARG A 75 3.76 -14.88 -1.53
C ARG A 75 3.40 -15.69 -0.30
N VAL A 76 4.20 -15.62 0.77
CA VAL A 76 3.91 -16.34 2.02
C VAL A 76 2.58 -15.85 2.62
N GLY A 77 2.36 -14.53 2.65
CA GLY A 77 1.10 -13.94 3.10
C GLY A 77 -0.10 -14.39 2.26
N ALA A 78 0.03 -14.40 0.93
CA ALA A 78 -1.05 -14.84 0.03
C ALA A 78 -1.37 -16.33 0.17
N ILE A 79 -0.35 -17.19 0.31
CA ILE A 79 -0.52 -18.63 0.52
C ILE A 79 -1.19 -18.89 1.87
N GLY A 80 -0.70 -18.26 2.94
CA GLY A 80 -1.30 -18.41 4.27
C GLY A 80 -2.76 -17.95 4.29
N PHE A 81 -3.04 -16.81 3.66
CA PHE A 81 -4.39 -16.29 3.52
C PHE A 81 -5.33 -17.21 2.73
N GLY A 82 -4.84 -17.77 1.61
CA GLY A 82 -5.59 -18.71 0.78
C GLY A 82 -5.91 -20.01 1.52
N ILE A 83 -4.96 -20.53 2.31
CA ILE A 83 -5.20 -21.72 3.15
C ILE A 83 -6.27 -21.42 4.20
N SER A 84 -6.17 -20.30 4.93
CA SER A 84 -7.18 -19.90 5.92
C SER A 84 -8.58 -19.76 5.30
N PHE A 85 -8.68 -19.19 4.09
CA PHE A 85 -9.95 -19.09 3.36
C PHE A 85 -10.54 -20.45 3.02
N LEU A 86 -9.72 -21.33 2.43
CA LEU A 86 -10.15 -22.66 2.02
C LEU A 86 -10.66 -23.46 3.23
N VAL A 87 -9.92 -23.43 4.35
CA VAL A 87 -10.35 -24.08 5.59
C VAL A 87 -11.70 -23.55 6.04
N PHE A 88 -11.89 -22.23 6.08
CA PHE A 88 -13.15 -21.64 6.50
C PHE A 88 -14.33 -22.01 5.58
N VAL A 89 -14.15 -21.91 4.25
CA VAL A 89 -15.19 -22.30 3.28
C VAL A 89 -15.51 -23.78 3.41
N THR A 90 -14.52 -24.65 3.53
CA THR A 90 -14.78 -26.08 3.73
C THR A 90 -15.58 -26.32 5.01
N MET A 91 -15.31 -25.60 6.10
CA MET A 91 -16.07 -25.75 7.34
C MET A 91 -17.53 -25.30 7.21
N ILE A 92 -17.82 -24.22 6.48
CA ILE A 92 -19.20 -23.81 6.19
C ILE A 92 -19.97 -24.90 5.44
N TRP A 93 -19.35 -25.51 4.44
CA TRP A 93 -20.05 -26.47 3.56
C TRP A 93 -20.15 -27.88 4.16
N PHE A 94 -19.26 -28.25 5.07
CA PHE A 94 -19.27 -29.54 5.75
C PHE A 94 -19.96 -29.52 7.12
N ASP A 95 -20.61 -28.40 7.48
CA ASP A 95 -21.39 -28.22 8.70
C ASP A 95 -22.31 -29.40 9.00
N ARG A 96 -23.16 -29.78 8.03
CA ARG A 96 -24.11 -30.90 8.17
C ARG A 96 -23.48 -32.26 8.42
N SER A 97 -22.19 -32.44 8.14
CA SER A 97 -21.49 -33.70 8.33
C SER A 97 -20.89 -33.84 9.75
N ILE A 98 -20.89 -32.77 10.54
CA ILE A 98 -20.25 -32.70 11.85
C ILE A 98 -21.36 -32.77 12.89
N SER A 99 -21.47 -33.90 13.59
CA SER A 99 -22.57 -34.14 14.52
C SER A 99 -22.44 -33.35 15.84
N GLY A 100 -23.40 -32.48 16.13
CA GLY A 100 -23.97 -32.15 17.44
C GLY A 100 -23.05 -31.42 18.43
N ASP A 101 -22.16 -32.16 19.11
CA ASP A 101 -21.37 -31.59 20.21
C ASP A 101 -20.07 -30.91 19.73
N ARG A 102 -19.66 -31.16 18.49
CA ARG A 102 -18.40 -30.62 17.92
C ARG A 102 -18.59 -29.44 16.99
N GLU A 103 -19.82 -29.08 16.65
CA GLU A 103 -20.13 -27.98 15.74
C GLU A 103 -19.52 -26.66 16.23
N ASP A 104 -19.73 -26.31 17.51
CA ASP A 104 -19.21 -25.08 18.12
C ASP A 104 -17.67 -25.01 18.08
N LEU A 105 -16.98 -26.13 18.36
CA LEU A 105 -15.52 -26.19 18.33
C LEU A 105 -14.98 -26.00 16.90
N VAL A 106 -15.62 -26.62 15.92
CA VAL A 106 -15.23 -26.54 14.51
C VAL A 106 -15.40 -25.10 14.00
N TYR A 107 -16.53 -24.47 14.26
CA TYR A 107 -16.75 -23.06 13.90
C TYR A 107 -15.75 -22.13 14.56
N LYS A 108 -15.47 -22.33 15.85
CA LYS A 108 -14.44 -21.57 16.57
C LYS A 108 -13.06 -21.72 15.92
N ILE A 109 -12.63 -22.93 15.58
CA ILE A 109 -11.32 -23.18 14.95
C ILE A 109 -11.26 -22.57 13.55
N GLY A 110 -12.29 -22.78 12.73
CA GLY A 110 -12.36 -22.22 11.37
C GLY A 110 -12.33 -20.69 11.39
N PHE A 111 -13.08 -20.09 12.32
CA PHE A 111 -13.14 -18.65 12.48
C PHE A 111 -11.82 -18.07 13.05
N ILE A 112 -11.19 -18.72 14.04
CA ILE A 112 -9.85 -18.33 14.54
C ILE A 112 -8.82 -18.37 13.41
N SER A 113 -8.82 -19.45 12.63
CA SER A 113 -7.90 -19.62 11.49
C SER A 113 -8.08 -18.51 10.45
N LEU A 114 -9.33 -18.12 10.17
CA LEU A 114 -9.67 -17.01 9.29
C LEU A 114 -9.11 -15.68 9.83
N VAL A 115 -9.36 -15.37 11.11
CA VAL A 115 -8.92 -14.13 11.75
C VAL A 115 -7.40 -14.03 11.80
N VAL A 116 -6.73 -15.10 12.22
CA VAL A 116 -5.27 -15.16 12.25
C VAL A 116 -4.70 -14.99 10.84
N GLY A 117 -5.26 -15.67 9.85
CA GLY A 117 -4.86 -15.53 8.44
C GLY A 117 -5.04 -14.10 7.94
N PHE A 118 -6.16 -13.46 8.26
CA PHE A 118 -6.47 -12.08 7.89
C PHE A 118 -5.51 -11.07 8.51
N VAL A 119 -5.29 -11.15 9.83
CA VAL A 119 -4.38 -10.26 10.57
C VAL A 119 -2.93 -10.45 10.11
N ALA A 120 -2.50 -11.70 9.91
CA ALA A 120 -1.17 -12.01 9.40
C ALA A 120 -0.97 -11.45 7.98
N ALA A 121 -1.95 -11.65 7.09
CA ALA A 121 -1.92 -11.08 5.74
C ALA A 121 -1.87 -9.55 5.76
N HIS A 122 -2.65 -8.90 6.63
CA HIS A 122 -2.64 -7.45 6.82
C HIS A 122 -1.25 -6.94 7.26
N ARG A 123 -0.66 -7.56 8.28
CA ARG A 123 0.69 -7.18 8.75
C ARG A 123 1.76 -7.40 7.66
N LEU A 124 1.77 -8.55 7.01
CA LEU A 124 2.78 -8.89 6.00
C LEU A 124 2.67 -8.01 4.75
N LEU A 125 1.47 -7.50 4.44
CA LEU A 125 1.23 -6.60 3.32
C LEU A 125 1.57 -5.15 3.60
N ILE A 126 1.14 -4.65 4.77
CA ILE A 126 1.09 -3.21 5.03
C ILE A 126 2.40 -2.71 5.67
N VAL A 127 3.03 -3.51 6.52
CA VAL A 127 4.32 -3.17 7.14
C VAL A 127 5.40 -2.78 6.12
N PRO A 128 5.61 -3.51 5.01
CA PRO A 128 6.64 -3.19 4.04
C PRO A 128 6.29 -2.01 3.10
N LEU A 129 5.05 -1.49 3.15
CA LEU A 129 4.69 -0.30 2.38
C LEU A 129 5.46 0.91 2.93
N ARG A 130 6.33 1.46 2.08
CA ARG A 130 6.98 2.75 2.31
C ARG A 130 6.02 3.84 1.86
N MET A 131 5.41 4.53 2.82
CA MET A 131 4.53 5.67 2.60
C MET A 131 5.32 6.93 2.88
N VAL A 132 5.45 7.80 1.88
CA VAL A 132 6.14 9.09 2.01
C VAL A 132 5.20 10.21 2.46
N ASN A 133 3.90 10.08 2.17
CA ASN A 133 2.91 11.08 2.54
C ASN A 133 2.29 10.81 3.92
N THR A 134 1.97 11.87 4.67
CA THR A 134 1.34 11.79 6.00
C THR A 134 0.05 10.99 5.98
N ILE A 135 -0.81 11.20 4.96
CA ILE A 135 -2.06 10.46 4.79
C ILE A 135 -1.79 8.96 4.66
N GLY A 136 -0.78 8.56 3.89
CA GLY A 136 -0.42 7.16 3.73
C GLY A 136 0.10 6.53 5.02
N VAL A 137 0.88 7.28 5.80
CA VAL A 137 1.32 6.86 7.15
C VAL A 137 0.14 6.67 8.08
N VAL A 138 -0.81 7.61 8.10
CA VAL A 138 -2.04 7.51 8.91
C VAL A 138 -2.89 6.31 8.49
N CYS A 139 -3.10 6.10 7.18
CA CYS A 139 -3.82 4.92 6.69
C CYS A 139 -3.11 3.61 7.05
N LYS A 140 -1.78 3.56 6.96
CA LYS A 140 -0.95 2.41 7.35
C LYS A 140 -1.10 2.09 8.83
N ILE A 141 -0.95 3.10 9.70
CA ILE A 141 -1.08 2.93 11.15
C ILE A 141 -2.52 2.55 11.50
N GLY A 142 -3.50 3.23 10.91
CA GLY A 142 -4.92 2.92 11.08
C GLY A 142 -5.27 1.49 10.72
N ALA A 143 -4.75 0.98 9.59
CA ALA A 143 -4.96 -0.42 9.18
C ALA A 143 -4.32 -1.42 10.16
N LEU A 144 -3.12 -1.13 10.67
CA LEU A 144 -2.44 -1.99 11.65
C LEU A 144 -3.15 -1.99 13.01
N VAL A 145 -3.59 -0.83 13.47
CA VAL A 145 -4.31 -0.67 14.75
C VAL A 145 -5.68 -1.33 14.67
N THR A 146 -6.46 -1.04 13.62
CA THR A 146 -7.80 -1.63 13.44
C THR A 146 -7.73 -3.15 13.29
N ALA A 147 -6.81 -3.68 12.48
CA ALA A 147 -6.62 -5.13 12.35
C ALA A 147 -6.24 -5.78 13.70
N GLY A 148 -5.36 -5.13 14.47
CA GLY A 148 -4.96 -5.58 15.80
C GLY A 148 -6.12 -5.60 16.79
N LEU A 149 -6.89 -4.50 16.86
CA LEU A 149 -8.05 -4.38 17.74
C LEU A 149 -9.15 -5.38 17.38
N THR A 150 -9.50 -5.50 16.09
CA THR A 150 -10.50 -6.47 15.63
C THR A 150 -10.05 -7.90 15.92
N GLY A 151 -8.77 -8.23 15.68
CA GLY A 151 -8.21 -9.55 16.01
C GLY A 151 -8.25 -9.85 17.52
N ALA A 152 -7.85 -8.89 18.36
CA ALA A 152 -7.87 -9.04 19.82
C ALA A 152 -9.29 -9.18 20.36
N MET A 153 -10.23 -8.36 19.87
CA MET A 153 -11.64 -8.43 20.26
C MET A 153 -12.25 -9.78 19.87
N LEU A 154 -11.93 -10.29 18.69
CA LEU A 154 -12.40 -11.59 18.23
C LEU A 154 -11.86 -12.75 19.08
N ILE A 155 -10.55 -12.73 19.37
CA ILE A 155 -9.94 -13.75 20.25
C ILE A 155 -10.58 -13.69 21.64
N LEU A 156 -10.75 -12.49 22.20
CA LEU A 156 -11.37 -12.33 23.51
C LEU A 156 -12.80 -12.88 23.52
N LEU A 157 -13.62 -12.52 22.53
CA LEU A 157 -15.02 -12.98 22.42
C LEU A 157 -15.11 -14.50 22.26
N LEU A 158 -14.20 -15.11 21.50
CA LEU A 158 -14.14 -16.56 21.35
C LEU A 158 -13.72 -17.29 22.63
N LEU A 159 -12.88 -16.65 23.47
CA LEU A 159 -12.43 -17.21 24.74
C LEU A 159 -13.46 -17.03 25.85
N THR A 160 -14.23 -15.94 25.84
CA THR A 160 -15.14 -15.59 26.93
C THR A 160 -16.60 -15.98 26.67
N LEU A 161 -17.04 -16.00 25.41
CA LEU A 161 -18.43 -16.28 25.03
C LEU A 161 -18.47 -17.46 24.06
N GLY A 162 -19.36 -18.42 24.28
CA GLY A 162 -19.66 -19.46 23.29
C GLY A 162 -20.08 -18.82 21.96
N PHE A 163 -19.82 -19.48 20.82
CA PHE A 163 -20.07 -18.88 19.49
C PHE A 163 -21.54 -18.49 19.30
N TRP A 164 -22.43 -19.21 19.96
CA TRP A 164 -23.88 -19.06 19.88
C TRP A 164 -24.47 -17.98 20.80
N ASP A 165 -23.72 -17.47 21.79
CA ASP A 165 -24.22 -16.47 22.75
C ASP A 165 -23.76 -15.04 22.42
N TRP A 166 -23.43 -14.80 21.15
CA TRP A 166 -23.02 -13.49 20.70
C TRP A 166 -24.23 -12.60 20.59
N GLY A 167 -24.48 -11.81 21.64
CA GLY A 167 -25.50 -10.78 21.61
C GLY A 167 -25.35 -9.87 20.37
N SER A 168 -26.47 -9.43 19.82
CA SER A 168 -26.55 -8.68 18.54
C SER A 168 -25.62 -7.46 18.46
N LEU A 169 -25.23 -6.88 19.60
CA LEU A 169 -24.26 -5.79 19.65
C LEU A 169 -22.84 -6.24 19.32
N HIS A 170 -22.40 -7.38 19.86
CA HIS A 170 -21.04 -7.89 19.66
C HIS A 170 -20.80 -8.28 18.21
N SER A 171 -21.75 -9.01 17.60
CA SER A 171 -21.67 -9.35 16.18
C SER A 171 -21.59 -8.10 15.31
N LYS A 172 -22.43 -7.09 15.55
CA LYS A 172 -22.37 -5.80 14.84
C LYS A 172 -21.00 -5.11 14.97
N LEU A 173 -20.43 -5.05 16.18
CA LEU A 173 -19.13 -4.42 16.40
C LEU A 173 -18.01 -5.16 15.66
N ILE A 174 -18.05 -6.50 15.64
CA ILE A 174 -17.10 -7.31 14.87
C ILE A 174 -17.19 -6.98 13.39
N TRP A 175 -18.40 -7.00 12.83
CA TRP A 175 -18.62 -6.74 11.41
C TRP A 175 -18.15 -5.34 11.00
N VAL A 176 -18.44 -4.32 11.82
CA VAL A 176 -17.94 -2.96 11.60
C VAL A 176 -16.41 -2.92 11.65
N GLY A 177 -15.79 -3.59 12.64
CA GLY A 177 -14.33 -3.67 12.75
C GLY A 177 -13.67 -4.31 11.53
N MET A 178 -14.22 -5.43 11.05
CA MET A 178 -13.74 -6.10 9.84
C MET A 178 -13.85 -5.21 8.60
N LEU A 179 -14.97 -4.46 8.46
CA LEU A 179 -15.17 -3.54 7.34
C LEU A 179 -14.16 -2.40 7.36
N LEU A 180 -13.93 -1.81 8.53
CA LEU A 180 -12.94 -0.75 8.72
C LEU A 180 -11.52 -1.24 8.44
N SER A 181 -11.16 -2.42 8.92
CA SER A 181 -9.85 -3.02 8.68
C SER A 181 -9.62 -3.28 7.18
N ALA A 182 -10.62 -3.87 6.49
CA ALA A 182 -10.54 -4.08 5.05
C ALA A 182 -10.41 -2.76 4.28
N GLY A 183 -11.26 -1.78 4.60
CA GLY A 183 -11.27 -0.47 3.93
C GLY A 183 -9.98 0.32 4.08
N THR A 184 -9.42 0.36 5.30
CA THR A 184 -8.15 1.04 5.57
C THR A 184 -6.97 0.38 4.85
N SER A 185 -6.96 -0.94 4.76
CA SER A 185 -5.97 -1.70 3.99
C SER A 185 -6.06 -1.45 2.49
N ILE A 186 -7.28 -1.38 1.97
CA ILE A 186 -7.55 -1.03 0.58
C ILE A 186 -7.04 0.37 0.28
N ALA A 187 -7.38 1.34 1.13
CA ALA A 187 -6.94 2.72 0.98
C ALA A 187 -5.41 2.82 1.03
N ALA A 188 -4.76 2.13 1.98
CA ALA A 188 -3.30 2.08 2.08
C ALA A 188 -2.66 1.48 0.82
N GLY A 189 -3.19 0.37 0.30
CA GLY A 189 -2.73 -0.23 -0.95
C GLY A 189 -2.88 0.71 -2.15
N ALA A 190 -4.03 1.39 -2.26
CA ALA A 190 -4.30 2.36 -3.31
C ALA A 190 -3.34 3.55 -3.25
N ILE A 191 -3.12 4.12 -2.06
CA ILE A 191 -2.17 5.23 -1.87
C ILE A 191 -0.75 4.77 -2.18
N ALA A 192 -0.35 3.56 -1.82
CA ALA A 192 0.97 3.04 -2.16
C ALA A 192 1.14 2.81 -3.68
N MET A 193 0.07 2.45 -4.38
CA MET A 193 0.10 2.18 -5.82
C MET A 193 0.07 3.46 -6.67
N PHE A 194 -0.79 4.41 -6.29
CA PHE A 194 -1.07 5.61 -7.06
C PHE A 194 -0.44 6.88 -6.49
N GLY A 195 0.12 6.79 -5.28
CA GLY A 195 0.87 7.88 -4.67
C GLY A 195 2.12 8.26 -5.46
N PRO A 196 2.71 9.43 -5.17
CA PRO A 196 3.97 9.84 -5.76
C PRO A 196 4.99 8.73 -5.56
N LYS A 197 5.73 8.38 -6.61
CA LYS A 197 6.85 7.45 -6.44
C LYS A 197 7.90 8.20 -5.61
N PRO A 198 8.56 7.55 -4.64
CA PRO A 198 9.53 8.20 -3.77
C PRO A 198 10.59 9.01 -4.53
N GLY A 199 10.94 8.61 -5.74
CA GLY A 199 11.93 9.29 -6.57
C GLY A 199 11.49 10.57 -7.29
N ASP A 200 10.23 11.03 -7.14
CA ASP A 200 9.78 12.31 -7.72
C ASP A 200 9.91 13.48 -6.73
N ASP A 201 10.03 13.19 -5.41
CA ASP A 201 10.03 14.19 -4.33
C ASP A 201 11.13 13.91 -3.27
N GLU A 202 12.24 13.24 -3.61
CA GLU A 202 13.34 13.11 -2.65
C GLU A 202 13.98 14.49 -2.40
N PRO A 203 14.11 14.92 -1.12
CA PRO A 203 14.65 16.23 -0.79
C PRO A 203 16.10 16.32 -1.27
N GLY A 204 16.33 17.13 -2.31
CA GLY A 204 17.62 17.30 -2.97
C GLY A 204 17.63 16.96 -4.45
N LEU A 205 16.59 16.33 -4.97
CA LEU A 205 16.41 16.23 -6.42
C LEU A 205 15.94 17.58 -6.98
N LEU A 206 16.58 18.02 -8.06
CA LEU A 206 16.18 19.26 -8.75
C LEU A 206 14.72 19.16 -9.22
N SER A 207 13.93 20.18 -8.87
CA SER A 207 12.51 20.30 -9.22
C SER A 207 12.26 20.54 -10.71
N GLY A 208 13.31 20.88 -11.47
CA GLY A 208 13.29 20.99 -12.93
C GLY A 208 13.94 19.78 -13.61
N SER A 209 13.32 19.29 -14.69
CA SER A 209 13.98 18.32 -15.56
C SER A 209 15.02 19.04 -16.44
N ILE A 210 16.29 18.73 -16.25
CA ILE A 210 17.41 19.19 -17.08
C ILE A 210 17.66 18.14 -18.16
N GLU A 211 17.89 18.55 -19.41
CA GLU A 211 18.32 17.61 -20.44
C GLU A 211 19.82 17.30 -20.26
N VAL A 212 20.12 16.02 -20.10
CA VAL A 212 21.47 15.48 -19.94
C VAL A 212 21.79 14.63 -21.16
N SER A 213 22.83 15.01 -21.88
CA SER A 213 23.36 14.23 -22.99
C SER A 213 24.39 13.23 -22.48
N LEU A 214 24.18 11.95 -22.75
CA LEU A 214 25.08 10.88 -22.34
C LEU A 214 25.25 9.82 -23.44
N VAL A 215 26.34 9.07 -23.39
CA VAL A 215 26.63 7.99 -24.33
C VAL A 215 26.12 6.66 -23.76
N CYS A 216 25.38 5.89 -24.56
CA CYS A 216 24.88 4.60 -24.14
C CYS A 216 26.04 3.62 -23.88
N PRO A 217 26.20 3.05 -22.67
CA PRO A 217 27.33 2.17 -22.36
C PRO A 217 27.28 0.82 -23.11
N ARG A 218 26.14 0.48 -23.72
CA ARG A 218 25.95 -0.78 -24.44
C ARG A 218 26.20 -0.69 -25.94
N CYS A 219 25.84 0.43 -26.57
CA CYS A 219 25.88 0.57 -28.03
C CYS A 219 26.54 1.87 -28.51
N SER A 220 27.08 2.66 -27.59
CA SER A 220 27.79 3.93 -27.84
C SER A 220 26.98 5.02 -28.55
N ASN A 221 25.68 4.83 -28.78
CA ASN A 221 24.81 5.86 -29.32
C ASN A 221 24.50 6.93 -28.26
N GLN A 222 24.38 8.18 -28.70
CA GLN A 222 24.02 9.30 -27.84
C GLN A 222 22.56 9.17 -27.36
N ILE A 223 22.30 9.51 -26.10
CA ILE A 223 20.99 9.53 -25.46
C ILE A 223 20.78 10.93 -24.91
N SER A 224 19.71 11.60 -25.33
CA SER A 224 19.18 12.76 -24.61
C SER A 224 18.24 12.24 -23.52
N ALA A 225 18.67 12.29 -22.26
CA ALA A 225 17.89 11.87 -21.11
C ALA A 225 17.43 13.10 -20.32
N LYS A 226 16.24 13.04 -19.74
CA LYS A 226 15.79 14.06 -18.77
C LYS A 226 16.20 13.64 -17.38
N SER A 227 16.80 14.56 -16.61
CA SER A 227 17.16 14.32 -15.22
C SER A 227 15.95 13.87 -14.41
N ASN A 228 16.20 12.98 -13.45
CA ASN A 228 15.25 12.37 -12.53
C ASN A 228 14.17 11.51 -13.21
N GLN A 229 14.24 11.32 -14.54
CA GLN A 229 13.30 10.53 -15.32
C GLN A 229 13.96 9.30 -15.96
N GLU A 230 13.15 8.25 -16.16
CA GLU A 230 13.58 7.07 -16.90
C GLU A 230 13.59 7.36 -18.40
N SER A 231 14.76 7.24 -19.01
CA SER A 231 14.96 7.33 -20.46
C SER A 231 15.35 5.95 -21.01
N ARG A 232 15.19 5.76 -22.33
CA ARG A 232 15.60 4.52 -22.99
C ARG A 232 16.44 4.87 -24.20
N CYS A 233 17.54 4.15 -24.39
CA CYS A 233 18.30 4.21 -25.63
C CYS A 233 17.39 3.81 -26.81
N GLU A 234 17.35 4.63 -27.86
CA GLU A 234 16.51 4.36 -29.04
C GLU A 234 16.95 3.10 -29.79
N HIS A 235 18.25 2.78 -29.75
CA HIS A 235 18.83 1.67 -30.49
C HIS A 235 18.73 0.33 -29.74
N CYS A 236 19.39 0.21 -28.57
CA CYS A 236 19.47 -1.07 -27.85
C CYS A 236 18.40 -1.25 -26.74
N ARG A 237 17.51 -0.26 -26.57
CA ARG A 237 16.44 -0.23 -25.54
C ARG A 237 16.94 -0.31 -24.10
N LEU A 238 18.23 -0.08 -23.84
CA LEU A 238 18.77 0.02 -22.48
C LEU A 238 18.04 1.14 -21.73
N LYS A 239 17.49 0.79 -20.57
CA LYS A 239 16.81 1.72 -19.68
C LYS A 239 17.86 2.43 -18.83
N VAL A 240 17.87 3.76 -18.85
CA VAL A 240 18.81 4.62 -18.13
C VAL A 240 18.00 5.60 -17.28
N ARG A 241 18.41 5.82 -16.04
CA ARG A 241 17.87 6.89 -15.19
C ARG A 241 19.06 7.72 -14.73
N VAL A 242 19.01 9.01 -14.99
CA VAL A 242 20.03 9.97 -14.51
C VAL A 242 19.41 10.69 -13.33
N GLU A 243 19.99 10.51 -12.16
CA GLU A 243 19.57 11.21 -10.94
C GLU A 243 20.55 12.37 -10.74
N VAL A 244 20.00 13.57 -10.60
CA VAL A 244 20.78 14.79 -10.35
C VAL A 244 20.36 15.35 -9.01
N GLU A 245 21.29 15.26 -8.07
CA GLU A 245 21.12 15.75 -6.70
C GLU A 245 21.90 17.05 -6.52
N GLU A 246 21.30 17.97 -5.76
CA GLU A 246 22.01 19.16 -5.29
C GLU A 246 22.97 18.77 -4.17
N PRO A 247 24.21 19.31 -4.14
CA PRO A 247 25.14 19.05 -3.06
C PRO A 247 24.55 19.54 -1.74
N ARG A 248 24.48 18.64 -0.76
CA ARG A 248 23.92 18.91 0.57
C ARG A 248 24.89 18.46 1.64
N CYS A 249 24.98 19.23 2.72
CA CYS A 249 25.67 18.78 3.91
C CYS A 249 24.97 17.52 4.46
N ARG A 250 25.69 16.70 5.24
CA ARG A 250 25.13 15.53 5.93
C ARG A 250 23.94 15.86 6.85
N CYS A 251 23.74 17.12 7.25
CA CYS A 251 22.57 17.57 7.99
C CYS A 251 21.36 17.94 7.12
N GLY A 252 21.48 17.90 5.79
CA GLY A 252 20.44 18.25 4.81
C GLY A 252 20.49 19.69 4.28
N TYR A 253 21.39 20.54 4.80
CA TYR A 253 21.55 21.92 4.35
C TYR A 253 22.07 21.98 2.91
N LEU A 254 21.48 22.84 2.08
CA LEU A 254 21.84 23.03 0.69
C LEU A 254 23.18 23.77 0.57
N LEU A 255 24.17 23.18 -0.11
CA LEU A 255 25.50 23.75 -0.29
C LEU A 255 25.64 24.60 -1.55
N TYR A 256 24.58 24.66 -2.36
CA TYR A 256 24.57 25.47 -3.57
C TYR A 256 24.89 26.93 -3.26
N GLN A 257 25.94 27.46 -3.91
CA GLN A 257 26.47 28.82 -3.71
C GLN A 257 26.99 29.12 -2.30
N LEU A 258 27.27 28.11 -1.48
CA LEU A 258 27.90 28.33 -0.18
C LEU A 258 29.41 28.52 -0.37
N GLU A 259 29.91 29.71 -0.02
CA GLU A 259 31.35 30.04 -0.08
C GLU A 259 32.14 29.53 1.14
N SER A 260 31.45 29.15 2.21
CA SER A 260 32.06 28.69 3.47
C SER A 260 32.45 27.22 3.40
N ASP A 261 33.63 26.89 3.92
CA ASP A 261 34.13 25.52 4.13
C ASP A 261 33.40 24.77 5.26
N THR A 262 32.57 25.47 6.02
CA THR A 262 31.84 24.94 7.17
C THR A 262 30.35 25.16 6.99
N CYS A 263 29.56 24.12 7.27
CA CYS A 263 28.11 24.18 7.18
C CYS A 263 27.51 25.09 8.27
N PRO A 264 26.67 26.06 7.94
CA PRO A 264 26.11 27.01 8.91
C PRO A 264 25.10 26.38 9.87
N GLU A 265 24.42 25.30 9.47
CA GLU A 265 23.43 24.62 10.31
C GLU A 265 24.03 23.71 11.38
N CYS A 266 25.13 23.01 11.06
CA CYS A 266 25.69 21.98 11.94
C CYS A 266 27.16 22.18 12.33
N GLY A 267 27.83 23.20 11.80
CA GLY A 267 29.23 23.52 12.10
C GLY A 267 30.26 22.51 11.61
N ARG A 268 29.86 21.51 10.81
CA ARG A 268 30.80 20.52 10.25
C ARG A 268 31.49 21.06 9.01
N ALA A 269 32.75 20.69 8.85
CA ALA A 269 33.48 20.93 7.61
C ALA A 269 32.80 20.20 6.43
N ILE A 270 32.76 20.87 5.27
CA ILE A 270 32.21 20.36 4.03
C ILE A 270 33.31 19.65 3.25
N ASP A 271 32.99 18.48 2.70
CA ASP A 271 33.91 17.69 1.86
C ASP A 271 34.33 18.52 0.64
N PRO A 272 35.63 18.62 0.32
CA PRO A 272 36.10 19.38 -0.84
C PRO A 272 35.39 19.02 -2.16
N ASN A 273 34.97 17.77 -2.36
CA ASN A 273 34.29 17.36 -3.60
C ASN A 273 32.84 17.85 -3.69
N ASP A 274 32.24 18.22 -2.56
CA ASP A 274 30.89 18.78 -2.48
C ASP A 274 30.90 20.32 -2.50
N ARG A 275 32.09 20.93 -2.50
CA ARG A 275 32.23 22.39 -2.53
C ARG A 275 31.90 22.93 -3.90
N TRP A 276 31.27 24.09 -3.89
CA TRP A 276 31.07 24.85 -5.10
C TRP A 276 32.36 25.62 -5.41
N ASP A 277 33.34 24.97 -6.05
CA ASP A 277 34.58 25.62 -6.41
C ASP A 277 34.31 26.70 -7.48
N ALA A 278 34.41 27.97 -7.09
CA ALA A 278 34.24 29.09 -8.00
C ALA A 278 35.31 29.08 -9.12
N GLU A 279 36.47 28.47 -8.86
CA GLU A 279 37.60 28.39 -9.80
C GLU A 279 37.31 27.54 -11.04
N THR A 280 36.40 26.56 -10.98
CA THR A 280 36.06 25.74 -12.15
C THR A 280 35.32 26.54 -13.23
N LYS A 281 34.84 27.75 -12.93
CA LYS A 281 34.16 28.64 -13.89
C LYS A 281 35.10 29.41 -14.83
N LEU A 282 36.42 29.36 -14.63
CA LEU A 282 37.36 30.22 -15.36
C LEU A 282 38.04 29.58 -16.58
N ASN A 283 37.78 28.31 -16.89
CA ASN A 283 38.23 27.68 -18.15
C ASN A 283 37.08 26.89 -18.80
N PRO A 284 36.17 27.57 -19.53
CA PRO A 284 35.21 26.90 -20.42
C PRO A 284 35.88 26.19 -21.59
#